data_AF-A2YHS2-F1
#
_entry.id   AF-A2YHS2-F1
#
_cell.length_a   1.000
_cell.length_b   1.000
_cell.length_c   1.000
_cell.angle_alpha   90.00
_cell.angle_beta   90.00
_cell.angle_gamma   90.00
#
_symmetry.space_group_name_H-M   'P 1'
#
loop_
_entity.id
_entity.type
_entity.pdbx_description
1 polymer ?
#
loop_
_entity_poly.entity_id
_entity_poly.type
_entity_poly.pdbx_seq_one_letter_code
_entity_poly.pdbx_strand_id
1 'polypeptide(L)'
;MAVVLATTSTAQAQTTATDIVNIHNAARSAVGVPALSWDDNLAAYAQGYANQRAGDCALRHSDRNNYQYGENLSWNPSVQAWTAASSVDQCLSKSKFD
;
A
#
# COMPACT_ATOMS: atom_id res chain seq x y z
N MET A 1 -9.28 8.12 -6.81
CA MET A 1 -8.22 7.08 -6.84
C MET A 1 -7.52 7.13 -5.50
N ALA A 2 -7.61 6.10 -4.69
CA ALA A 2 -7.03 6.09 -3.35
C ALA A 2 -6.02 4.93 -3.25
N VAL A 3 -5.04 5.05 -2.36
CA VAL A 3 -3.96 4.06 -2.21
C VAL A 3 -3.92 3.60 -0.76
N VAL A 4 -3.99 2.28 -0.54
CA VAL A 4 -3.76 1.68 0.77
C VAL A 4 -2.91 0.42 0.63
N LEU A 5 -1.97 0.25 1.56
CA LEU A 5 -1.02 -0.84 1.65
C LEU A 5 -1.15 -1.45 3.06
N ALA A 6 -1.33 -2.77 3.15
CA ALA A 6 -1.58 -3.46 4.41
C ALA A 6 -0.44 -4.40 4.79
N THR A 7 0.02 -4.33 6.05
CA THR A 7 1.13 -5.12 6.58
C THR A 7 0.68 -5.90 7.81
N THR A 8 0.89 -7.22 7.79
CA THR A 8 0.80 -8.09 8.96
C THR A 8 2.17 -8.20 9.62
N SER A 9 2.38 -7.61 10.80
CA SER A 9 3.28 -8.10 11.88
C SER A 9 3.43 -7.10 13.03
N THR A 10 3.61 -7.65 14.23
CA THR A 10 3.51 -7.10 15.59
C THR A 10 4.55 -6.05 16.02
N ALA A 11 5.10 -5.25 15.12
CA ALA A 11 5.99 -4.14 15.46
C ALA A 11 5.27 -2.81 15.26
N GLN A 12 4.64 -2.31 16.32
CA GLN A 12 4.14 -0.94 16.41
C GLN A 12 5.30 0.06 16.40
N ALA A 13 5.91 0.29 15.25
CA ALA A 13 6.33 1.63 14.85
C ALA A 13 5.28 2.09 13.84
N GLN A 14 4.08 2.40 14.34
CA GLN A 14 2.86 2.55 13.54
C GLN A 14 2.96 3.78 12.64
N THR A 15 3.32 3.58 11.37
CA THR A 15 2.98 4.53 10.30
C THR A 15 1.47 4.78 10.34
N THR A 16 1.05 6.03 10.43
CA THR A 16 -0.36 6.41 10.50
C THR A 16 -0.99 6.47 9.10
N ALA A 17 -2.33 6.46 9.03
CA ALA A 17 -3.07 6.76 7.80
C ALA A 17 -2.59 8.08 7.15
N THR A 18 -2.35 9.10 7.98
CA THR A 18 -1.84 10.40 7.56
C THR A 18 -0.46 10.28 6.91
N ASP A 19 0.46 9.51 7.48
CA ASP A 19 1.80 9.32 6.92
C ASP A 19 1.75 8.64 5.55
N ILE A 20 0.91 7.60 5.41
CA ILE A 20 0.70 6.89 4.14
C ILE A 20 0.19 7.87 3.06
N VAL A 21 -0.83 8.68 3.38
CA VAL A 21 -1.38 9.66 2.44
C VAL A 21 -0.37 10.74 2.09
N ASN A 22 0.39 11.24 3.07
CA ASN A 22 1.39 12.28 2.87
C ASN A 22 2.50 11.84 1.91
N ILE A 23 3.04 10.63 2.08
CA ILE A 23 4.09 10.10 1.20
C ILE A 23 3.57 9.97 -0.24
N HIS A 24 2.35 9.48 -0.44
CA HIS A 24 1.74 9.43 -1.77
C HIS A 24 1.51 10.82 -2.36
N ASN A 25 1.01 11.75 -1.56
CA ASN A 25 0.72 13.10 -2.01
C ASN A 25 1.98 13.88 -2.36
N ALA A 26 3.11 13.63 -1.70
CA ALA A 26 4.40 14.16 -2.10
C ALA A 26 4.80 13.68 -3.51
N ALA A 27 4.70 12.37 -3.78
CA ALA A 27 5.00 11.82 -5.10
C ALA A 27 4.05 12.33 -6.20
N ARG A 28 2.76 12.48 -5.87
CA ARG A 28 1.73 13.00 -6.78
C ARG A 28 1.92 14.48 -7.10
N SER A 29 2.25 15.29 -6.09
CA SER A 29 2.56 16.70 -6.25
C SER A 29 3.77 16.89 -7.19
N ALA A 30 4.80 16.04 -7.08
CA ALA A 30 5.99 16.11 -7.93
C ALA A 30 5.70 15.91 -9.44
N VAL A 31 4.57 15.31 -9.80
CA VAL A 31 4.14 15.10 -11.20
C VAL A 31 2.85 15.85 -11.56
N GLY A 32 2.41 16.78 -10.71
CA GLY A 32 1.26 17.65 -10.99
C GLY A 32 -0.11 16.97 -10.98
N VAL A 33 -0.26 15.83 -10.30
CA VAL A 33 -1.57 15.15 -10.18
C VAL A 33 -2.25 15.47 -8.83
N PRO A 34 -3.60 15.54 -8.77
CA PRO A 34 -4.33 15.95 -7.56
C PRO A 34 -4.03 15.08 -6.34
N ALA A 35 -4.04 15.66 -5.14
CA ALA A 35 -3.84 14.94 -3.88
C ALA A 35 -4.96 13.91 -3.60
N LEU A 36 -4.61 12.91 -2.79
CA LEU A 36 -5.49 11.87 -2.28
C LEU A 36 -5.96 12.20 -0.87
N SER A 37 -7.15 11.71 -0.53
CA SER A 37 -7.64 11.58 0.84
C SER A 37 -7.64 10.13 1.27
N TRP A 38 -7.56 9.91 2.59
CA TRP A 38 -7.79 8.59 3.17
C TRP A 38 -9.25 8.15 2.97
N ASP A 39 -9.46 6.84 2.82
CA ASP A 39 -10.77 6.20 2.76
C ASP A 39 -10.75 4.93 3.63
N ASP A 40 -11.56 4.91 4.69
CA ASP A 40 -11.59 3.81 5.65
C ASP A 40 -12.14 2.51 5.06
N ASN A 41 -13.06 2.58 4.09
CA ASN A 41 -13.59 1.39 3.43
C ASN A 41 -12.53 0.74 2.54
N LEU A 42 -11.77 1.56 1.81
CA LEU A 42 -10.64 1.08 1.04
C LEU A 42 -9.54 0.51 1.94
N ALA A 43 -9.31 1.13 3.10
CA ALA A 43 -8.33 0.63 4.05
C ALA A 43 -8.72 -0.74 4.61
N ALA A 44 -9.98 -0.93 4.97
CA ALA A 44 -10.50 -2.23 5.40
C ALA A 44 -10.38 -3.29 4.31
N TYR A 45 -10.68 -2.94 3.05
CA TYR A 45 -10.52 -3.83 1.90
C TYR A 45 -9.06 -4.27 1.73
N ALA A 46 -8.12 -3.32 1.70
CA ALA A 46 -6.69 -3.60 1.54
C ALA A 46 -6.14 -4.47 2.68
N GLN A 47 -6.57 -4.23 3.92
CA GLN A 47 -6.20 -5.06 5.07
C GLN A 47 -6.74 -6.48 4.93
N GLY A 48 -7.99 -6.66 4.50
CA GLY A 48 -8.57 -7.97 4.24
C GLY A 48 -7.79 -8.74 3.17
N TYR A 49 -7.37 -8.06 2.10
CA TYR A 49 -6.58 -8.67 1.03
C TYR A 49 -5.17 -9.07 1.48
N ALA A 50 -4.45 -8.20 2.20
CA ALA A 50 -3.15 -8.55 2.75
C ALA A 50 -3.21 -9.72 3.73
N ASN A 51 -4.26 -9.78 4.57
CA ASN A 51 -4.47 -10.91 5.47
C ASN A 51 -4.72 -12.23 4.69
N GLN A 52 -5.43 -12.18 3.56
CA GLN A 52 -5.60 -13.34 2.69
C GLN A 52 -4.26 -13.83 2.13
N ARG A 53 -3.41 -12.91 1.67
CA ARG A 53 -2.08 -13.24 1.08
C ARG A 53 -1.02 -13.58 2.11
N ALA A 54 -1.17 -13.19 3.37
CA ALA A 54 -0.27 -13.61 4.44
C ALA A 54 -0.23 -15.14 4.61
N GLY A 55 -1.30 -15.86 4.21
CA GLY A 55 -1.36 -17.32 4.28
C GLY A 55 -0.61 -18.06 3.18
N ASP A 56 -0.43 -17.45 2.01
CA ASP A 56 0.23 -18.06 0.83
C ASP A 56 1.50 -17.35 0.36
N CYS A 57 1.79 -16.18 0.94
CA CYS A 57 2.90 -15.28 0.58
C CYS A 57 2.95 -14.94 -0.93
N ALA A 58 1.83 -15.06 -1.65
CA ALA A 58 1.81 -14.88 -3.08
C ALA A 58 1.66 -13.39 -3.46
N LEU A 59 2.56 -12.85 -4.26
CA LEU A 59 2.41 -11.55 -4.92
C LEU A 59 1.44 -11.65 -6.11
N ARG A 60 0.19 -11.98 -5.83
CA ARG A 60 -0.88 -12.03 -6.83
C ARG A 60 -1.78 -10.84 -6.63
N HIS A 61 -2.09 -10.13 -7.71
CA HIS A 61 -3.07 -9.06 -7.68
C HIS A 61 -4.47 -9.59 -7.35
N SER A 62 -5.29 -8.76 -6.72
CA SER A 62 -6.72 -9.08 -6.54
C SER A 62 -7.42 -9.26 -7.88
N ASP A 63 -8.42 -10.14 -7.87
CA ASP A 63 -9.20 -10.49 -9.06
C ASP A 63 -9.90 -9.22 -9.58
N ARG A 64 -9.40 -8.66 -10.69
CA ARG A 64 -9.84 -7.38 -11.31
C ARG A 64 -11.31 -7.32 -11.74
N ASN A 65 -12.11 -8.35 -11.48
CA ASN A 65 -13.54 -8.39 -11.84
C ASN A 65 -14.38 -7.36 -11.08
N ASN A 66 -13.81 -6.62 -10.12
CA ASN A 66 -14.43 -5.48 -9.46
C ASN A 66 -13.50 -4.26 -9.52
N TYR A 67 -13.51 -3.54 -10.65
CA TYR A 67 -12.66 -2.40 -11.05
C TYR A 67 -12.72 -1.15 -10.14
N GLN A 68 -13.08 -1.28 -8.87
CA GLN A 68 -13.34 -0.14 -8.00
C GLN A 68 -12.05 0.56 -7.51
N TYR A 69 -10.92 -0.17 -7.43
CA TYR A 69 -9.66 0.35 -6.88
C TYR A 69 -8.43 -0.03 -7.70
N GLY A 70 -7.45 0.86 -7.75
CA GLY A 70 -6.09 0.53 -8.18
C GLY A 70 -5.32 -0.13 -7.04
N GLU A 71 -4.44 -1.08 -7.33
CA GLU A 71 -3.73 -1.87 -6.32
C GLU A 71 -2.22 -1.80 -6.51
N ASN A 72 -1.51 -1.56 -5.41
CA ASN A 72 -0.07 -1.73 -5.31
C ASN A 72 0.20 -2.83 -4.28
N LEU A 73 1.01 -3.82 -4.64
CA LEU A 73 1.46 -4.88 -3.72
C LEU A 73 2.94 -4.75 -3.47
N SER A 74 3.30 -4.92 -2.20
CA SER A 74 4.67 -4.93 -1.75
C SER A 74 4.90 -6.20 -0.96
N TRP A 75 6.02 -6.86 -1.19
CA TRP A 75 6.51 -7.95 -0.35
C TRP A 75 7.98 -7.75 0.03
N ASN A 76 8.36 -8.29 1.18
CA ASN A 76 9.73 -8.33 1.67
C ASN A 76 10.01 -9.74 2.22
N PRO A 77 11.01 -10.47 1.70
CA PRO A 77 11.39 -11.79 2.20
C PRO A 77 12.19 -11.75 3.52
N SER A 78 12.53 -10.55 4.03
CA SER A 78 13.43 -10.38 5.18
C SER A 78 12.69 -10.44 6.52
N VAL A 79 13.34 -10.98 7.55
CA VAL A 79 12.84 -11.03 8.95
C VAL A 79 12.90 -9.68 9.69
N GLN A 80 13.33 -8.60 9.03
CA GLN A 80 13.38 -7.27 9.62
C GLN A 80 11.98 -6.66 9.69
N ALA A 81 11.71 -5.92 10.78
CA ALA A 81 10.48 -5.16 10.93
C ALA A 81 10.28 -4.23 9.72
N TRP A 82 9.15 -4.40 9.04
CA TRP A 82 8.80 -3.65 7.85
C TRP A 82 7.69 -2.65 8.17
N THR A 83 7.78 -1.43 7.65
CA THR A 83 6.81 -0.35 7.93
C THR A 83 5.97 -0.04 6.71
N ALA A 84 4.75 0.47 6.89
CA ALA A 84 3.91 0.86 5.77
C ALA A 84 4.58 1.94 4.89
N ALA A 85 5.36 2.85 5.48
CA ALA A 85 6.15 3.83 4.72
C ALA A 85 7.17 3.17 3.78
N SER A 86 7.94 2.19 4.26
CA SER A 86 8.91 1.46 3.43
C SER A 86 8.25 0.62 2.33
N SER A 87 7.04 0.14 2.57
CA SER A 87 6.22 -0.52 1.56
C SER A 87 5.77 0.47 0.47
N VAL A 88 5.37 1.69 0.85
CA VAL A 88 5.01 2.77 -0.11
C VAL A 88 6.22 3.18 -0.94
N ASP A 89 7.38 3.37 -0.33
CA ASP A 89 8.62 3.71 -1.03
C ASP A 89 8.99 2.63 -2.06
N GLN A 90 8.80 1.35 -1.72
CA GLN A 90 9.03 0.26 -2.68
C GLN A 90 8.10 0.40 -3.90
N CYS A 91 6.82 0.70 -3.71
CA CYS A 91 5.88 0.89 -4.82
C CYS A 91 6.23 2.14 -5.66
N LEU A 92 6.64 3.24 -5.02
CA LEU A 92 7.10 4.45 -5.72
C LEU A 92 8.40 4.22 -6.51
N SER A 93 9.29 3.37 -6.00
CA SER A 93 10.52 3.03 -6.72
C SER A 93 10.24 2.22 -8.00
N LYS A 94 9.24 1.33 -7.97
CA LYS A 94 8.84 0.49 -9.11
C LYS A 94 8.02 1.25 -10.14
N SER A 95 7.23 2.24 -9.75
CA SER A 95 6.47 3.09 -10.69
C SER A 95 7.33 3.98 -11.60
N LYS A 96 8.65 4.05 -11.36
CA LYS A 96 9.62 4.70 -12.25
C LYS A 96 10.12 3.78 -13.38
N PHE A 97 9.85 2.48 -13.32
CA PHE A 97 10.39 1.46 -14.22
C PHE A 97 9.33 0.71 -15.06
N ASP A 98 8.07 1.12 -15.00
CA ASP A 98 6.97 0.59 -15.82
C ASP A 98 6.40 1.66 -16.77
#